data_AF-A0A9Q0HFG7-F1
#
_entry.id   AF-A0A9Q0HFG7-F1
#
_cell.length_a   1.000
_cell.length_b   1.000
_cell.length_c   1.000
_cell.angle_alpha   90.00
_cell.angle_beta   90.00
_cell.angle_gamma   90.00
#
_symmetry.space_group_name_H-M   'P 1'
#
loop_
_entity.id
_entity.type
_entity.pdbx_description
1 polymer ?
#
loop_
_entity_poly.entity_id
_entity_poly.type
_entity_poly.pdbx_seq_one_letter_code
_entity_poly.pdbx_strand_id
1 'polypeptide(L)'
;MGIQIRTCTLLLVSIASSSSLMATSLAASIDWSTALLVKVDQSGNGDFKKIQDAIDAVPSNNSDNVFIWIKPGTYIEKVVVPADKPFITLSGSKSSTTIITGSNHGNIFDCPTLSVLATDFVARYITIQNTYGAGDKAVALRVSANKVAFYGCSIISYQDTILDDTGSHYYSNCYIEGATDFICGNAASFFEKCHLHSTSEGTAQSRPTRRESPSENTGFTFLGCKITGVGTCLLGRPWGSYSRVVFAKTFMSSAVLPQGWDDWGRSSTHSTAYYGEYKCYGPGAASSGRVKWSRQLSDEEAKPFLTKDMIGGQAWLRPAPTHFKRPSWITSNTVGGNK
;
A
#
# COMPACT_ATOMS: atom_id res chain seq x y z
N MET A 1 89.34 -37.95 -3.81
CA MET A 1 89.00 -38.06 -5.25
C MET A 1 87.90 -39.13 -5.35
N GLY A 2 86.69 -38.76 -5.74
CA GLY A 2 85.55 -39.69 -5.80
C GLY A 2 84.27 -39.12 -5.17
N ILE A 3 83.56 -38.30 -5.95
CA ILE A 3 82.21 -37.81 -5.67
C ILE A 3 81.22 -38.97 -5.83
N GLN A 4 80.37 -39.23 -4.83
CA GLN A 4 79.24 -40.14 -4.97
C GLN A 4 77.94 -39.40 -4.64
N ILE A 5 77.22 -39.03 -5.69
CA ILE A 5 75.93 -38.33 -5.65
C ILE A 5 74.86 -39.35 -5.25
N ARG A 6 74.17 -39.11 -4.13
CA ARG A 6 72.90 -39.79 -3.82
C ARG A 6 71.75 -38.83 -4.10
N THR A 7 70.96 -39.21 -5.07
CA THR A 7 69.75 -38.55 -5.58
C THR A 7 68.70 -38.46 -4.48
N CYS A 8 68.24 -37.24 -4.17
CA CYS A 8 67.14 -36.98 -3.26
C CYS A 8 65.90 -36.65 -4.10
N THR A 9 64.94 -37.57 -4.16
CA THR A 9 63.70 -37.40 -4.92
C THR A 9 62.79 -36.41 -4.21
N LEU A 10 62.67 -35.19 -4.74
CA LEU A 10 61.68 -34.20 -4.31
C LEU A 10 60.30 -34.58 -4.86
N LEU A 11 59.34 -34.86 -3.98
CA LEU A 11 57.92 -34.92 -4.33
C LEU A 11 57.39 -33.47 -4.49
N LEU A 12 57.07 -33.07 -5.72
CA LEU A 12 56.34 -31.84 -6.01
C LEU A 12 54.84 -32.13 -5.88
N VAL A 13 54.20 -31.62 -4.81
CA VAL A 13 52.75 -31.58 -4.68
C VAL A 13 52.26 -30.31 -5.39
N SER A 14 51.60 -30.48 -6.54
CA SER A 14 50.94 -29.38 -7.25
C SER A 14 49.62 -29.05 -6.57
N ILE A 15 49.57 -27.94 -5.83
CA ILE A 15 48.31 -27.38 -5.32
C ILE A 15 47.70 -26.57 -6.47
N ALA A 16 46.71 -27.14 -7.15
CA ALA A 16 45.89 -26.40 -8.10
C ALA A 16 44.93 -25.49 -7.32
N SER A 17 45.23 -24.20 -7.28
CA SER A 17 44.31 -23.19 -6.76
C SER A 17 43.22 -22.91 -7.79
N SER A 18 42.05 -23.51 -7.62
CA SER A 18 40.86 -23.25 -8.43
C SER A 18 40.31 -21.87 -8.10
N SER A 19 40.65 -20.85 -8.90
CA SER A 19 40.01 -19.54 -8.83
C SER A 19 38.61 -19.65 -9.43
N SER A 20 37.58 -19.78 -8.58
CA SER A 20 36.19 -19.66 -9.02
C SER A 20 35.88 -18.19 -9.31
N LEU A 21 35.79 -17.85 -10.60
CA LEU A 21 35.21 -16.58 -11.03
C LEU A 21 33.71 -16.62 -10.68
N MET A 22 33.31 -15.92 -9.62
CA MET A 22 31.91 -15.59 -9.41
C MET A 22 31.47 -14.65 -10.52
N ALA A 23 30.74 -15.18 -11.50
CA ALA A 23 30.00 -14.36 -12.45
C ALA A 23 28.85 -13.69 -11.69
N THR A 24 29.06 -12.45 -11.25
CA THR A 24 27.96 -11.57 -10.83
C THR A 24 27.14 -11.25 -12.08
N SER A 25 25.99 -11.91 -12.25
CA SER A 25 25.02 -11.46 -13.24
C SER A 25 24.47 -10.12 -12.78
N LEU A 26 24.84 -9.05 -13.47
CA LEU A 26 24.08 -7.81 -13.42
C LEU A 26 22.72 -8.13 -14.06
N ALA A 27 21.71 -8.37 -13.23
CA ALA A 27 20.33 -8.29 -13.71
C ALA A 27 20.18 -6.89 -14.31
N ALA A 28 19.99 -6.82 -15.63
CA ALA A 28 19.68 -5.55 -16.28
C ALA A 28 18.48 -4.95 -15.56
N SER A 29 18.63 -3.75 -15.00
CA SER A 29 17.52 -3.05 -14.36
C SER A 29 16.42 -2.89 -15.38
N ILE A 30 15.24 -3.45 -15.12
CA ILE A 30 14.07 -3.27 -15.98
C ILE A 30 13.83 -1.76 -16.11
N ASP A 31 13.85 -1.24 -17.33
CA ASP A 31 13.60 0.17 -17.61
C ASP A 31 12.09 0.46 -17.47
N TRP A 32 11.71 1.07 -16.36
CA TRP A 32 10.33 1.49 -16.09
C TRP A 32 9.99 2.88 -16.64
N SER A 33 10.90 3.53 -17.37
CA SER A 33 10.69 4.89 -17.92
C SER A 33 9.65 4.93 -19.04
N THR A 34 9.43 3.82 -19.74
CA THR A 34 8.45 3.71 -20.82
C THR A 34 7.22 2.92 -20.38
N ALA A 35 6.03 3.42 -20.69
CA ALA A 35 4.76 2.71 -20.47
C ALA A 35 3.88 2.66 -21.72
N LEU A 36 3.02 1.65 -21.81
CA LEU A 36 1.93 1.57 -22.77
C LEU A 36 0.77 2.44 -22.28
N LEU A 37 0.40 3.47 -23.03
CA LEU A 37 -0.63 4.43 -22.63
C LEU A 37 -2.02 4.00 -23.14
N VAL A 38 -2.95 3.89 -22.21
CA VAL A 38 -4.39 3.66 -22.47
C VAL A 38 -5.16 4.86 -21.94
N LYS A 39 -6.09 5.42 -22.72
CA LYS A 39 -6.88 6.59 -22.29
C LYS A 39 -8.32 6.19 -21.99
N VAL A 40 -8.81 6.58 -20.83
CA VAL A 40 -10.23 6.48 -20.44
C VAL A 40 -10.86 7.86 -20.46
N ASP A 41 -11.96 8.00 -21.21
CA ASP A 41 -12.73 9.23 -21.35
C ASP A 41 -14.23 8.92 -21.55
N GLN A 42 -15.06 9.28 -20.58
CA GLN A 42 -16.52 9.07 -20.65
C GLN A 42 -17.15 9.79 -21.87
N SER A 43 -16.52 10.86 -22.39
CA SER A 43 -17.02 11.57 -23.57
C SER A 43 -16.75 10.83 -24.89
N GLY A 44 -16.00 9.73 -24.86
CA GLY A 44 -15.65 8.93 -26.04
C GLY A 44 -14.43 9.41 -26.83
N ASN A 45 -13.67 10.40 -26.34
CA ASN A 45 -12.41 10.84 -26.99
C ASN A 45 -11.17 10.08 -26.45
N GLY A 46 -11.38 8.95 -25.79
CA GLY A 46 -10.35 8.04 -25.27
C GLY A 46 -10.41 6.68 -25.98
N ASP A 47 -9.54 5.76 -25.59
CA ASP A 47 -9.59 4.38 -26.08
C ASP A 47 -10.78 3.61 -25.47
N PHE A 48 -11.17 3.96 -24.24
CA PHE A 48 -12.34 3.40 -23.54
C PHE A 48 -13.17 4.49 -22.86
N LYS A 49 -14.45 4.22 -22.62
CA LYS A 49 -15.34 5.09 -21.81
C LYS A 49 -15.36 4.72 -20.33
N LYS A 50 -15.13 3.45 -20.02
CA LYS A 50 -15.15 2.88 -18.67
C LYS A 50 -13.75 2.49 -18.22
N ILE A 51 -13.53 2.53 -16.91
CA ILE A 51 -12.27 2.10 -16.31
C ILE A 51 -12.14 0.58 -16.38
N GLN A 52 -13.21 -0.16 -16.08
CA GLN A 52 -13.16 -1.62 -16.11
C GLN A 52 -12.83 -2.14 -17.51
N ASP A 53 -13.43 -1.59 -18.57
CA ASP A 53 -13.16 -2.01 -19.96
C ASP A 53 -11.68 -1.83 -20.34
N ALA A 54 -11.04 -0.76 -19.86
CA ALA A 54 -9.61 -0.51 -20.12
C ALA A 54 -8.71 -1.51 -19.39
N ILE A 55 -9.08 -1.92 -18.16
CA ILE A 55 -8.39 -2.98 -17.42
C ILE A 55 -8.60 -4.33 -18.12
N ASP A 56 -9.83 -4.62 -18.56
CA ASP A 56 -10.22 -5.85 -19.21
C ASP A 56 -9.49 -6.05 -20.56
N ALA A 57 -9.17 -4.98 -21.26
CA ALA A 57 -8.40 -5.00 -22.50
C ALA A 57 -6.91 -5.31 -22.33
N VAL A 58 -6.33 -5.11 -21.13
CA VAL A 58 -4.94 -5.50 -20.87
C VAL A 58 -4.81 -7.03 -20.95
N PRO A 59 -3.85 -7.58 -21.73
CA PRO A 59 -3.68 -9.03 -21.85
C PRO A 59 -3.44 -9.72 -20.52
N SER A 60 -3.95 -10.95 -20.36
CA SER A 60 -3.65 -11.81 -19.22
C SER A 60 -2.15 -12.13 -19.13
N ASN A 61 -1.67 -12.32 -17.90
CA ASN A 61 -0.25 -12.49 -17.57
C ASN A 61 0.63 -11.33 -18.08
N ASN A 62 0.11 -10.10 -17.99
CA ASN A 62 0.79 -8.91 -18.45
C ASN A 62 2.20 -8.79 -17.85
N SER A 63 3.18 -8.39 -18.65
CA SER A 63 4.53 -8.05 -18.16
C SER A 63 4.95 -6.63 -18.56
N ASP A 64 4.12 -5.92 -19.33
CA ASP A 64 4.38 -4.56 -19.77
C ASP A 64 3.95 -3.55 -18.70
N ASN A 65 4.65 -2.41 -18.63
CA ASN A 65 4.19 -1.28 -17.84
C ASN A 65 2.98 -0.62 -18.53
N VAL A 66 1.76 -0.90 -18.07
CA VAL A 66 0.54 -0.32 -18.65
C VAL A 66 0.08 0.87 -17.82
N PHE A 67 -0.04 2.03 -18.45
CA PHE A 67 -0.49 3.26 -17.84
C PHE A 67 -1.87 3.66 -18.38
N ILE A 68 -2.90 3.47 -17.55
CA ILE A 68 -4.27 3.85 -17.84
C ILE A 68 -4.50 5.26 -17.31
N TRP A 69 -4.51 6.24 -18.22
CA TRP A 69 -4.80 7.63 -17.91
C TRP A 69 -6.31 7.88 -17.97
N ILE A 70 -6.87 8.30 -16.84
CA ILE A 70 -8.31 8.49 -16.65
C ILE A 70 -8.59 10.00 -16.64
N LYS A 71 -9.35 10.48 -17.61
CA LYS A 71 -9.72 11.90 -17.67
C LYS A 71 -10.64 12.29 -16.50
N PRO A 72 -10.68 13.59 -16.14
CA PRO A 72 -11.64 14.11 -15.17
C PRO A 72 -13.06 13.63 -15.42
N GLY A 73 -13.75 13.24 -14.36
CA GLY A 73 -15.08 12.65 -14.42
C GLY A 73 -15.42 11.87 -13.15
N THR A 74 -16.70 11.54 -13.01
CA THR A 74 -17.22 10.66 -11.96
C THR A 74 -17.62 9.34 -12.60
N TYR A 75 -16.87 8.29 -12.26
CA TYR A 75 -16.99 6.94 -12.76
C TYR A 75 -17.75 6.11 -11.71
N ILE A 76 -19.04 5.88 -11.95
CA ILE A 76 -19.87 5.02 -11.11
C ILE A 76 -19.63 3.57 -11.57
N GLU A 77 -18.59 2.95 -11.03
CA GLU A 77 -18.11 1.63 -11.44
C GLU A 77 -17.64 0.84 -10.22
N LYS A 78 -17.94 -0.46 -10.19
CA LYS A 78 -17.25 -1.42 -9.34
C LYS A 78 -16.05 -1.96 -10.12
N VAL A 79 -14.85 -1.57 -9.73
CA VAL A 79 -13.62 -1.86 -10.47
C VAL A 79 -12.84 -2.98 -9.80
N VAL A 80 -12.39 -3.95 -10.58
CA VAL A 80 -11.50 -5.03 -10.14
C VAL A 80 -10.28 -5.03 -11.05
N VAL A 81 -9.09 -5.01 -10.45
CA VAL A 81 -7.82 -5.26 -11.14
C VAL A 81 -7.45 -6.73 -10.90
N PRO A 82 -7.69 -7.63 -11.87
CA PRO A 82 -7.54 -9.07 -11.68
C PRO A 82 -6.08 -9.48 -11.47
N ALA A 83 -5.85 -10.56 -10.74
CA ALA A 83 -4.50 -10.99 -10.33
C ALA A 83 -3.56 -11.30 -11.51
N ASP A 84 -4.09 -11.70 -12.66
CA ASP A 84 -3.34 -11.97 -13.89
C ASP A 84 -2.96 -10.71 -14.66
N LYS A 85 -3.23 -9.51 -14.14
CA LYS A 85 -2.94 -8.22 -14.81
C LYS A 85 -1.97 -7.34 -14.01
N PRO A 86 -0.75 -7.79 -13.70
CA PRO A 86 0.20 -7.00 -12.93
C PRO A 86 0.70 -5.79 -13.74
N PHE A 87 1.44 -4.91 -13.08
CA PHE A 87 2.08 -3.72 -13.68
C PHE A 87 1.13 -2.64 -14.23
N ILE A 88 -0.18 -2.72 -13.97
CA ILE A 88 -1.14 -1.65 -14.30
C ILE A 88 -0.95 -0.42 -13.38
N THR A 89 -0.94 0.76 -13.98
CA THR A 89 -1.10 2.04 -13.30
C THR A 89 -2.45 2.66 -13.65
N LEU A 90 -3.28 3.01 -12.67
CA LEU A 90 -4.41 3.92 -12.86
C LEU A 90 -4.00 5.33 -12.45
N SER A 91 -4.12 6.31 -13.35
CA SER A 91 -3.76 7.70 -13.03
C SER A 91 -4.84 8.66 -13.49
N GLY A 92 -5.36 9.44 -12.54
CA GLY A 92 -6.12 10.65 -12.83
C GLY A 92 -5.19 11.82 -13.12
N SER A 93 -5.78 13.00 -13.34
CA SER A 93 -5.03 14.27 -13.43
C SER A 93 -4.89 14.95 -12.06
N LYS A 94 -5.94 14.86 -11.23
CA LYS A 94 -6.01 15.34 -9.84
C LYS A 94 -7.03 14.48 -9.11
N SER A 95 -6.78 14.14 -7.84
CA SER A 95 -7.74 13.36 -7.05
C SER A 95 -9.09 14.06 -6.93
N SER A 96 -9.11 15.40 -6.87
CA SER A 96 -10.34 16.21 -6.79
C SER A 96 -11.21 16.20 -8.05
N THR A 97 -10.73 15.65 -9.18
CA THR A 97 -11.46 15.70 -10.47
C THR A 97 -11.70 14.35 -11.11
N THR A 98 -11.00 13.29 -10.68
CA THR A 98 -11.16 11.94 -11.22
C THR A 98 -11.60 11.02 -10.08
N ILE A 99 -12.89 10.66 -10.08
CA ILE A 99 -13.55 9.98 -8.95
C ILE A 99 -14.08 8.63 -9.42
N ILE A 100 -13.69 7.55 -8.76
CA ILE A 100 -14.30 6.22 -8.87
C ILE A 100 -15.23 6.07 -7.67
N THR A 101 -16.52 5.84 -7.90
CA THR A 101 -17.51 5.84 -6.83
C THR A 101 -18.47 4.66 -6.91
N GLY A 102 -18.90 4.21 -5.73
CA GLY A 102 -19.94 3.21 -5.54
C GLY A 102 -20.64 3.42 -4.19
N SER A 103 -21.64 2.60 -3.88
CA SER A 103 -22.40 2.70 -2.61
C SER A 103 -22.76 1.32 -2.05
N ASN A 104 -21.98 0.29 -2.40
CA ASN A 104 -22.20 -1.07 -1.94
C ASN A 104 -21.82 -1.20 -0.47
N HIS A 105 -22.50 -2.08 0.27
CA HIS A 105 -22.26 -2.33 1.69
C HIS A 105 -22.47 -3.82 2.02
N GLY A 106 -22.19 -4.21 3.26
CA GLY A 106 -22.39 -5.59 3.74
C GLY A 106 -21.11 -6.39 3.75
N ASN A 107 -21.07 -7.52 3.02
CA ASN A 107 -19.90 -8.39 3.01
C ASN A 107 -18.65 -7.61 2.56
N ILE A 108 -17.64 -7.56 3.43
CA ILE A 108 -16.42 -6.75 3.27
C ILE A 108 -15.62 -7.11 1.99
N PHE A 109 -15.80 -8.33 1.47
CA PHE A 109 -15.14 -8.78 0.24
C PHE A 109 -15.93 -8.44 -1.03
N ASP A 110 -17.23 -8.15 -0.90
CA ASP A 110 -18.15 -7.90 -2.01
C ASP A 110 -18.54 -6.42 -2.15
N CYS A 111 -18.43 -5.64 -1.08
CA CYS A 111 -18.74 -4.21 -1.08
C CYS A 111 -17.64 -3.23 -1.57
N PRO A 112 -16.37 -3.61 -1.87
CA PRO A 112 -15.37 -2.66 -2.36
C PRO A 112 -15.76 -1.95 -3.67
N THR A 113 -15.58 -0.63 -3.74
CA THR A 113 -15.65 0.15 -4.99
C THR A 113 -14.49 -0.21 -5.93
N LEU A 114 -13.27 -0.30 -5.41
CA LEU A 114 -12.08 -0.76 -6.14
C LEU A 114 -11.43 -1.95 -5.40
N SER A 115 -11.23 -3.07 -6.09
CA SER A 115 -10.44 -4.20 -5.62
C SER A 115 -9.16 -4.36 -6.44
N VAL A 116 -8.00 -4.28 -5.79
CA VAL A 116 -6.69 -4.52 -6.42
C VAL A 116 -6.19 -5.89 -6.00
N LEU A 117 -6.15 -6.83 -6.95
CA LEU A 117 -5.68 -8.21 -6.75
C LEU A 117 -4.38 -8.49 -7.52
N ALA A 118 -3.92 -7.55 -8.36
CA ALA A 118 -2.72 -7.67 -9.17
C ALA A 118 -1.48 -7.11 -8.48
N THR A 119 -0.33 -7.76 -8.68
CA THR A 119 0.94 -7.25 -8.18
C THR A 119 1.45 -6.06 -8.98
N ASP A 120 2.35 -5.28 -8.37
CA ASP A 120 3.03 -4.16 -9.03
C ASP A 120 2.06 -3.05 -9.50
N PHE A 121 0.84 -3.02 -8.94
CA PHE A 121 -0.18 -2.03 -9.24
C PHE A 121 0.18 -0.65 -8.68
N VAL A 122 -0.15 0.39 -9.42
CA VAL A 122 -0.03 1.78 -8.95
C VAL A 122 -1.32 2.56 -9.18
N ALA A 123 -1.79 3.31 -8.18
CA ALA A 123 -2.82 4.33 -8.37
C ALA A 123 -2.28 5.72 -8.06
N ARG A 124 -2.66 6.71 -8.87
CA ARG A 124 -2.17 8.10 -8.72
C ARG A 124 -3.28 9.10 -8.97
N TYR A 125 -3.38 10.10 -8.10
CA TYR A 125 -4.21 11.28 -8.33
C TYR A 125 -5.68 10.96 -8.70
N ILE A 126 -6.25 9.94 -8.06
CA ILE A 126 -7.66 9.58 -8.16
C ILE A 126 -8.32 9.61 -6.79
N THR A 127 -9.63 9.83 -6.77
CA THR A 127 -10.47 9.55 -5.60
C THR A 127 -11.13 8.19 -5.77
N ILE A 128 -11.08 7.36 -4.73
CA ILE A 128 -11.81 6.10 -4.63
C ILE A 128 -12.78 6.28 -3.47
N GLN A 129 -14.08 6.25 -3.74
CA GLN A 129 -15.10 6.56 -2.76
C GLN A 129 -16.17 5.49 -2.67
N ASN A 130 -16.63 5.23 -1.45
CA ASN A 130 -17.88 4.54 -1.21
C ASN A 130 -18.82 5.49 -0.45
N THR A 131 -19.98 5.77 -1.03
CA THR A 131 -20.93 6.79 -0.53
C THR A 131 -22.07 6.21 0.29
N TYR A 132 -22.00 4.94 0.71
CA TYR A 132 -23.05 4.32 1.53
C TYR A 132 -23.30 5.07 2.84
N GLY A 133 -22.22 5.51 3.50
CA GLY A 133 -22.31 6.23 4.77
C GLY A 133 -22.35 5.31 5.99
N ALA A 134 -23.02 5.76 7.06
CA ALA A 134 -23.12 5.03 8.31
C ALA A 134 -24.16 3.90 8.25
N GLY A 135 -23.90 2.79 8.95
CA GLY A 135 -24.87 1.70 9.17
C GLY A 135 -24.29 0.30 8.98
N ASP A 136 -23.27 0.15 8.13
CA ASP A 136 -22.64 -1.13 7.82
C ASP A 136 -21.25 -0.90 7.17
N LYS A 137 -20.50 -1.98 6.92
CA LYS A 137 -19.20 -1.95 6.22
C LYS A 137 -19.41 -1.48 4.79
N ALA A 138 -18.63 -0.49 4.37
CA ALA A 138 -18.70 0.09 3.04
C ALA A 138 -17.28 0.35 2.54
N VAL A 139 -16.64 -0.67 1.96
CA VAL A 139 -15.24 -0.56 1.55
C VAL A 139 -15.12 0.32 0.31
N ALA A 140 -14.24 1.32 0.34
CA ALA A 140 -13.86 2.08 -0.85
C ALA A 140 -12.77 1.33 -1.63
N LEU A 141 -11.74 0.87 -0.91
CA LEU A 141 -10.59 0.21 -1.48
C LEU A 141 -10.30 -1.11 -0.77
N ARG A 142 -10.22 -2.19 -1.53
CA ARG A 142 -9.62 -3.45 -1.11
C ARG A 142 -8.29 -3.67 -1.82
N VAL A 143 -7.24 -4.03 -1.07
CA VAL A 143 -5.92 -4.36 -1.64
C VAL A 143 -5.48 -5.72 -1.12
N SER A 144 -5.29 -6.67 -2.02
CA SER A 144 -4.93 -8.06 -1.72
C SER A 144 -3.87 -8.54 -2.72
N ALA A 145 -2.70 -7.89 -2.71
CA ALA A 145 -1.61 -8.16 -3.65
C ALA A 145 -0.26 -7.62 -3.16
N ASN A 146 0.85 -8.17 -3.66
CA ASN A 146 2.18 -7.63 -3.33
C ASN A 146 2.53 -6.42 -4.20
N LYS A 147 3.32 -5.50 -3.65
CA LYS A 147 3.95 -4.38 -4.37
C LYS A 147 2.95 -3.38 -4.93
N VAL A 148 1.99 -2.96 -4.11
CA VAL A 148 0.93 -2.02 -4.50
C VAL A 148 1.23 -0.62 -3.97
N ALA A 149 1.17 0.41 -4.81
CA ALA A 149 1.44 1.78 -4.39
C ALA A 149 0.32 2.78 -4.74
N PHE A 150 0.05 3.72 -3.84
CA PHE A 150 -0.90 4.82 -4.01
C PHE A 150 -0.20 6.15 -3.80
N TYR A 151 -0.35 7.08 -4.75
CA TYR A 151 0.31 8.39 -4.72
C TYR A 151 -0.70 9.53 -4.90
N GLY A 152 -0.86 10.36 -3.86
CA GLY A 152 -1.74 11.52 -3.95
C GLY A 152 -3.21 11.16 -4.20
N CYS A 153 -3.63 9.97 -3.77
CA CYS A 153 -5.02 9.52 -3.89
C CYS A 153 -5.86 10.00 -2.71
N SER A 154 -7.16 10.13 -2.93
CA SER A 154 -8.14 10.28 -1.84
C SER A 154 -8.94 8.99 -1.71
N ILE A 155 -9.05 8.44 -0.51
CA ILE A 155 -9.78 7.19 -0.26
C ILE A 155 -10.79 7.44 0.85
N ILE A 156 -12.08 7.39 0.50
CA ILE A 156 -13.14 8.00 1.30
C ILE A 156 -14.29 7.01 1.49
N SER A 157 -14.65 6.72 2.73
CA SER A 157 -15.90 6.05 3.09
C SER A 157 -16.23 6.35 4.55
N TYR A 158 -16.94 5.45 5.23
CA TYR A 158 -17.30 5.55 6.63
C TYR A 158 -16.71 4.38 7.42
N GLN A 159 -17.35 3.21 7.44
CA GLN A 159 -16.84 2.00 8.10
C GLN A 159 -16.04 1.15 7.11
N ASP A 160 -14.86 0.67 7.55
CA ASP A 160 -13.97 -0.22 6.80
C ASP A 160 -13.52 0.39 5.45
N THR A 161 -13.21 1.69 5.43
CA THR A 161 -12.86 2.44 4.20
C THR A 161 -11.79 1.75 3.34
N ILE A 162 -10.72 1.28 3.97
CA ILE A 162 -9.67 0.48 3.35
C ILE A 162 -9.64 -0.91 3.99
N LEU A 163 -9.91 -1.94 3.18
CA LEU A 163 -9.54 -3.31 3.49
C LEU A 163 -8.14 -3.58 2.90
N ASP A 164 -7.13 -3.32 3.72
CA ASP A 164 -5.72 -3.54 3.45
C ASP A 164 -5.35 -5.01 3.74
N ASP A 165 -5.97 -5.90 2.95
CA ASP A 165 -6.17 -7.34 3.18
C ASP A 165 -4.86 -8.09 3.44
N THR A 166 -4.01 -8.18 2.43
CA THR A 166 -2.72 -8.89 2.48
C THR A 166 -1.77 -8.38 1.39
N GLY A 167 -0.47 -8.46 1.64
CA GLY A 167 0.57 -8.05 0.70
C GLY A 167 1.52 -6.99 1.27
N SER A 168 2.17 -6.25 0.36
CA SER A 168 3.14 -5.19 0.67
C SER A 168 2.70 -3.90 0.00
N HIS A 169 2.29 -2.91 0.77
CA HIS A 169 1.63 -1.71 0.25
C HIS A 169 2.32 -0.41 0.68
N TYR A 170 2.27 0.57 -0.20
CA TYR A 170 2.80 1.91 0.05
C TYR A 170 1.78 2.99 -0.29
N TYR A 171 1.49 3.86 0.66
CA TYR A 171 0.59 4.99 0.49
C TYR A 171 1.38 6.27 0.73
N SER A 172 1.42 7.17 -0.26
CA SER A 172 2.25 8.37 -0.21
C SER A 172 1.42 9.62 -0.50
N ASN A 173 1.43 10.57 0.44
CA ASN A 173 0.70 11.84 0.33
C ASN A 173 -0.80 11.64 0.02
N CYS A 174 -1.40 10.56 0.53
CA CYS A 174 -2.81 10.26 0.32
C CYS A 174 -3.69 10.93 1.39
N TYR A 175 -4.93 11.25 1.02
CA TYR A 175 -6.00 11.58 1.95
C TYR A 175 -6.84 10.34 2.22
N ILE A 176 -7.08 10.02 3.48
CA ILE A 176 -7.85 8.83 3.88
C ILE A 176 -8.88 9.27 4.93
N GLU A 177 -10.15 9.05 4.63
CA GLU A 177 -11.27 9.51 5.46
C GLU A 177 -12.19 8.36 5.83
N GLY A 178 -12.58 8.31 7.11
CA GLY A 178 -13.60 7.38 7.60
C GLY A 178 -13.92 7.55 9.08
N ALA A 179 -14.71 6.63 9.60
CA ALA A 179 -15.15 6.59 11.00
C ALA A 179 -14.68 5.28 11.66
N THR A 180 -15.46 4.21 11.60
CA THR A 180 -15.16 2.94 12.28
C THR A 180 -14.16 2.09 11.50
N ASP A 181 -13.09 1.62 12.15
CA ASP A 181 -12.11 0.66 11.60
C ASP A 181 -11.61 0.96 10.18
N PHE A 182 -11.52 2.25 9.82
CA PHE A 182 -11.46 2.66 8.42
C PHE A 182 -10.17 2.27 7.68
N ILE A 183 -9.16 1.72 8.36
CA ILE A 183 -8.05 0.97 7.74
C ILE A 183 -7.90 -0.34 8.51
N CYS A 184 -8.22 -1.46 7.87
CA CYS A 184 -8.18 -2.78 8.50
C CYS A 184 -7.55 -3.84 7.60
N GLY A 185 -7.03 -4.93 8.16
CA GLY A 185 -6.49 -6.06 7.38
C GLY A 185 -5.19 -6.63 7.96
N ASN A 186 -4.42 -7.38 7.17
CA ASN A 186 -3.14 -7.98 7.61
C ASN A 186 -1.98 -7.69 6.65
N ALA A 187 -2.04 -6.64 5.83
CA ALA A 187 -0.92 -6.29 4.96
C ALA A 187 0.30 -5.74 5.75
N ALA A 188 1.47 -5.79 5.12
CA ALA A 188 2.61 -4.97 5.49
C ALA A 188 2.49 -3.62 4.76
N SER A 189 2.10 -2.56 5.49
CA SER A 189 1.74 -1.29 4.85
C SER A 189 2.46 -0.10 5.45
N PHE A 190 2.98 0.74 4.56
CA PHE A 190 3.70 1.96 4.92
C PHE A 190 2.96 3.18 4.37
N PHE A 191 2.43 3.98 5.27
CA PHE A 191 1.75 5.24 4.99
C PHE A 191 2.71 6.39 5.28
N GLU A 192 3.10 7.13 4.24
CA GLU A 192 4.06 8.22 4.34
C GLU A 192 3.40 9.55 3.97
N LYS A 193 3.45 10.52 4.89
CA LYS A 193 2.90 11.87 4.69
C LYS A 193 1.41 11.88 4.31
N CYS A 194 0.67 10.86 4.74
CA CYS A 194 -0.77 10.80 4.51
C CYS A 194 -1.53 11.66 5.52
N HIS A 195 -2.70 12.15 5.12
CA HIS A 195 -3.66 12.80 6.00
C HIS A 195 -4.80 11.83 6.29
N LEU A 196 -4.91 11.41 7.55
CA LEU A 196 -5.98 10.59 8.09
C LEU A 196 -7.02 11.50 8.75
N HIS A 197 -8.25 11.48 8.26
CA HIS A 197 -9.34 12.31 8.75
C HIS A 197 -10.49 11.48 9.31
N SER A 198 -10.89 11.79 10.55
CA SER A 198 -12.03 11.16 11.22
C SER A 198 -13.31 11.93 11.02
N THR A 199 -14.31 11.26 10.46
CA THR A 199 -15.69 11.76 10.37
C THR A 199 -16.57 11.25 11.51
N SER A 200 -16.03 10.44 12.44
CA SER A 200 -16.79 9.94 13.58
C SER A 200 -17.18 11.06 14.55
N GLU A 201 -18.47 11.16 14.87
CA GLU A 201 -19.03 12.10 15.86
C GLU A 201 -18.98 11.56 17.31
N GLY A 202 -18.52 10.32 17.52
CA GLY A 202 -18.39 9.66 18.83
C GLY A 202 -17.08 8.88 18.98
N THR A 203 -17.07 7.81 19.78
CA THR A 203 -15.88 6.93 19.90
C THR A 203 -15.92 5.83 18.84
N ALA A 204 -15.36 6.12 17.67
CA ALA A 204 -14.81 5.08 16.80
C ALA A 204 -13.78 5.70 15.87
N GLN A 205 -12.51 5.34 16.07
CA GLN A 205 -11.55 5.10 15.00
C GLN A 205 -10.57 4.04 15.47
N SER A 206 -10.25 3.08 14.62
CA SER A 206 -9.17 2.15 14.89
C SER A 206 -8.55 1.71 13.58
N ARG A 207 -7.29 1.32 13.64
CA ARG A 207 -6.55 0.73 12.53
C ARG A 207 -6.28 -0.74 12.84
N PRO A 208 -7.31 -1.60 12.91
CA PRO A 208 -7.14 -2.96 13.38
C PRO A 208 -6.31 -3.78 12.40
N THR A 209 -5.21 -4.34 12.88
CA THR A 209 -4.47 -5.34 12.12
C THR A 209 -4.84 -6.75 12.58
N ARG A 210 -5.01 -7.67 11.64
CA ARG A 210 -5.30 -9.10 11.88
C ARG A 210 -4.04 -9.94 12.07
N ARG A 211 -2.93 -9.33 12.47
CA ARG A 211 -1.67 -10.05 12.70
C ARG A 211 -1.84 -11.04 13.86
N GLU A 212 -1.65 -12.33 13.62
CA GLU A 212 -1.93 -13.40 14.59
C GLU A 212 -0.68 -14.09 15.15
N SER A 213 0.50 -13.80 14.62
CA SER A 213 1.74 -14.42 15.09
C SER A 213 2.94 -13.48 15.06
N PRO A 214 3.99 -13.73 15.86
CA PRO A 214 5.19 -12.89 15.87
C PRO A 214 6.05 -13.07 14.61
N SER A 215 5.92 -14.19 13.89
CA SER A 215 6.63 -14.49 12.65
C SER A 215 6.06 -13.77 11.43
N GLU A 216 4.81 -13.31 11.49
CA GLU A 216 4.23 -12.46 10.45
C GLU A 216 4.93 -11.08 10.45
N ASN A 217 5.52 -10.71 9.32
CA ASN A 217 6.11 -9.38 9.13
C ASN A 217 5.09 -8.37 8.57
N THR A 218 3.89 -8.36 9.14
CA THR A 218 2.76 -7.51 8.70
C THR A 218 2.46 -6.43 9.72
N GLY A 219 1.59 -5.47 9.39
CA GLY A 219 1.21 -4.36 10.25
C GLY A 219 1.35 -3.01 9.55
N PHE A 220 0.85 -1.98 10.22
CA PHE A 220 0.70 -0.65 9.64
C PHE A 220 1.65 0.36 10.27
N THR A 221 2.45 1.02 9.44
CA THR A 221 3.36 2.09 9.86
C THR A 221 2.95 3.40 9.23
N PHE A 222 2.81 4.44 10.04
CA PHE A 222 2.44 5.79 9.64
C PHE A 222 3.58 6.75 9.94
N LEU A 223 4.31 7.17 8.91
CA LEU A 223 5.47 8.05 9.02
C LEU A 223 5.16 9.45 8.50
N GLY A 224 5.32 10.47 9.35
CA GLY A 224 5.14 11.87 8.94
C GLY A 224 3.70 12.21 8.57
N CYS A 225 2.73 11.42 9.03
CA CYS A 225 1.32 11.60 8.71
C CYS A 225 0.69 12.73 9.54
N LYS A 226 -0.57 13.04 9.23
CA LYS A 226 -1.42 13.96 9.98
C LYS A 226 -2.72 13.27 10.37
N ILE A 227 -3.09 13.32 11.65
CA ILE A 227 -4.36 12.80 12.16
C ILE A 227 -5.25 13.96 12.61
N THR A 228 -6.46 14.01 12.08
CA THR A 228 -7.49 15.02 12.40
C THR A 228 -8.85 14.34 12.57
N GLY A 229 -9.82 15.06 13.12
CA GLY A 229 -11.19 14.58 13.19
C GLY A 229 -12.20 15.67 13.53
N VAL A 230 -13.47 15.41 13.26
CA VAL A 230 -14.61 16.25 13.67
C VAL A 230 -14.92 16.05 15.16
N GLY A 231 -14.98 14.80 15.62
CA GLY A 231 -15.18 14.44 17.03
C GLY A 231 -13.90 13.90 17.67
N THR A 232 -14.06 12.81 18.41
CA THR A 232 -12.95 12.13 19.08
C THR A 232 -12.52 10.88 18.30
N CYS A 233 -11.25 10.49 18.41
CA CYS A 233 -10.72 9.32 17.74
C CYS A 233 -9.69 8.57 18.59
N LEU A 234 -9.59 7.26 18.36
CA LEU A 234 -8.53 6.40 18.88
C LEU A 234 -7.56 6.07 17.75
N LEU A 235 -6.31 5.79 18.13
CA LEU A 235 -5.22 5.41 17.24
C LEU A 235 -5.38 3.98 16.71
N GLY A 236 -6.02 3.09 17.45
CA GLY A 236 -6.17 1.69 17.05
C GLY A 236 -6.72 0.78 18.14
N ARG A 237 -7.11 -0.43 17.73
CA ARG A 237 -7.48 -1.54 18.60
C ARG A 237 -7.02 -2.88 18.02
N PRO A 238 -6.63 -3.86 18.83
CA PRO A 238 -6.08 -5.12 18.35
C PRO A 238 -7.19 -6.05 17.84
N TRP A 239 -7.15 -6.38 16.55
CA TRP A 239 -8.04 -7.40 15.98
C TRP A 239 -7.40 -8.78 16.06
N GLY A 240 -6.16 -8.90 15.57
CA GLY A 240 -5.33 -10.06 15.78
C GLY A 240 -4.53 -10.01 17.09
N SER A 241 -4.15 -11.17 17.59
CA SER A 241 -3.47 -11.31 18.90
C SER A 241 -2.09 -10.65 18.91
N TYR A 242 -1.44 -10.50 17.76
CA TYR A 242 -0.13 -9.86 17.59
C TYR A 242 -0.23 -8.57 16.77
N SER A 243 -1.39 -7.91 16.82
CA SER A 243 -1.67 -6.70 16.05
C SER A 243 -0.54 -5.67 16.19
N ARG A 244 -0.13 -5.03 15.08
CA ARG A 244 1.02 -4.12 15.04
C ARG A 244 0.68 -2.81 14.32
N VAL A 245 0.71 -1.71 15.06
CA VAL A 245 0.50 -0.35 14.53
C VAL A 245 1.56 0.59 15.10
N VAL A 246 2.23 1.34 14.22
CA VAL A 246 3.25 2.31 14.62
C VAL A 246 2.96 3.67 14.01
N PHE A 247 2.93 4.71 14.85
CA PHE A 247 2.95 6.10 14.42
C PHE A 247 4.32 6.71 14.71
N ALA A 248 4.97 7.25 13.68
CA ALA A 248 6.26 7.90 13.80
C ALA A 248 6.20 9.31 13.21
N LYS A 249 6.70 10.31 13.95
CA LYS A 249 6.79 11.72 13.52
C LYS A 249 5.45 12.25 12.97
N THR A 250 4.34 11.79 13.54
CA THR A 250 2.98 12.06 13.05
C THR A 250 2.34 13.16 13.88
N PHE A 251 1.70 14.12 13.22
CA PHE A 251 0.88 15.15 13.88
C PHE A 251 -0.45 14.55 14.35
N MET A 252 -0.83 14.83 15.59
CA MET A 252 -2.10 14.42 16.19
C MET A 252 -2.87 15.65 16.69
N SER A 253 -4.02 15.94 16.07
CA SER A 253 -4.95 16.97 16.57
C SER A 253 -5.58 16.58 17.92
N SER A 254 -6.30 17.51 18.53
CA SER A 254 -7.04 17.30 19.79
C SER A 254 -8.17 16.28 19.68
N ALA A 255 -8.49 15.81 18.46
CA ALA A 255 -9.41 14.70 18.27
C ALA A 255 -8.88 13.39 18.89
N VAL A 256 -7.56 13.19 18.95
CA VAL A 256 -7.00 11.94 19.52
C VAL A 256 -7.20 11.92 21.03
N LEU A 257 -7.92 10.91 21.52
CA LEU A 257 -8.22 10.76 22.94
C LEU A 257 -6.96 10.48 23.77
N PRO A 258 -6.90 10.93 25.04
CA PRO A 258 -5.72 10.75 25.90
C PRO A 258 -5.24 9.30 26.02
N GLN A 259 -6.16 8.35 26.14
CA GLN A 259 -5.83 6.92 26.21
C GLN A 259 -5.14 6.40 24.94
N GLY A 260 -5.34 7.06 23.81
CA GLY A 260 -4.76 6.75 22.50
C GLY A 260 -5.34 5.48 21.88
N TRP A 261 -5.31 4.36 22.59
CA TRP A 261 -5.61 3.04 22.07
C TRP A 261 -6.72 2.37 22.88
N ASP A 262 -7.45 1.46 22.23
CA ASP A 262 -8.49 0.65 22.85
C ASP A 262 -8.10 -0.82 22.74
N ASP A 263 -8.39 -1.63 23.75
CA ASP A 263 -8.01 -3.04 23.78
C ASP A 263 -9.14 -3.98 23.36
N TRP A 264 -10.29 -3.42 22.97
CA TRP A 264 -11.49 -4.15 22.61
C TRP A 264 -11.97 -5.14 23.69
N GLY A 265 -11.67 -4.86 24.96
CA GLY A 265 -11.96 -5.75 26.08
C GLY A 265 -11.10 -7.01 26.12
N ARG A 266 -10.00 -7.07 25.34
CA ARG A 266 -9.12 -8.23 25.20
C ARG A 266 -7.76 -7.98 25.84
N SER A 267 -7.72 -7.98 27.17
CA SER A 267 -6.49 -7.81 27.94
C SER A 267 -5.41 -8.85 27.65
N SER A 268 -5.79 -10.04 27.14
CA SER A 268 -4.86 -11.08 26.69
C SER A 268 -3.94 -10.63 25.54
N THR A 269 -4.29 -9.57 24.81
CA THR A 269 -3.47 -9.04 23.70
C THR A 269 -2.40 -8.04 24.17
N HIS A 270 -2.46 -7.56 25.41
CA HIS A 270 -1.58 -6.48 25.90
C HIS A 270 -0.10 -6.86 25.86
N SER A 271 0.24 -8.14 26.04
CA SER A 271 1.63 -8.62 26.04
C SER A 271 2.19 -8.88 24.64
N THR A 272 1.32 -9.06 23.63
CA THR A 272 1.68 -9.51 22.28
C THR A 272 1.46 -8.46 21.21
N ALA A 273 0.50 -7.54 21.39
CA ALA A 273 0.27 -6.42 20.49
C ALA A 273 1.44 -5.41 20.54
N TYR A 274 1.76 -4.82 19.39
CA TYR A 274 2.83 -3.84 19.24
C TYR A 274 2.27 -2.49 18.77
N TYR A 275 1.91 -1.64 19.73
CA TYR A 275 1.24 -0.36 19.50
C TYR A 275 2.17 0.75 19.96
N GLY A 276 2.82 1.41 19.00
CA GLY A 276 3.95 2.30 19.24
C GLY A 276 3.75 3.71 18.72
N GLU A 277 4.20 4.69 19.49
CA GLU A 277 4.34 6.09 19.07
C GLU A 277 5.81 6.51 19.18
N TYR A 278 6.30 7.23 18.17
CA TYR A 278 7.67 7.74 18.12
C TYR A 278 7.70 9.20 17.68
N LYS A 279 8.10 10.10 18.58
CA LYS A 279 8.23 11.55 18.31
C LYS A 279 6.99 12.14 17.61
N CYS A 280 5.79 11.66 17.98
CA CYS A 280 4.52 12.25 17.58
C CYS A 280 4.33 13.61 18.27
N TYR A 281 3.58 14.50 17.63
CA TYR A 281 3.46 15.89 18.10
C TYR A 281 2.06 16.46 17.83
N GLY A 282 1.75 17.60 18.43
CA GLY A 282 0.43 18.22 18.38
C GLY A 282 -0.39 17.96 19.65
N PRO A 283 -1.56 18.61 19.79
CA PRO A 283 -2.34 18.60 21.02
C PRO A 283 -2.85 17.21 21.46
N GLY A 284 -3.01 16.26 20.53
CA GLY A 284 -3.42 14.88 20.84
C GLY A 284 -2.27 13.90 21.09
N ALA A 285 -1.01 14.34 21.00
CA ALA A 285 0.17 13.48 21.10
C ALA A 285 0.71 13.29 22.52
N ALA A 286 0.10 13.90 23.54
CA ALA A 286 0.55 13.77 24.92
C ALA A 286 0.50 12.31 25.41
N SER A 287 1.63 11.77 25.83
CA SER A 287 1.77 10.34 26.18
C SER A 287 1.36 9.98 27.61
N SER A 288 1.26 10.96 28.51
CA SER A 288 0.96 10.73 29.94
C SER A 288 -0.39 10.07 30.21
N GLY A 289 -1.35 10.24 29.30
CA GLY A 289 -2.70 9.65 29.39
C GLY A 289 -2.84 8.30 28.69
N ARG A 290 -1.80 7.80 28.01
CA ARG A 290 -1.89 6.59 27.19
C ARG A 290 -2.12 5.34 28.03
N VAL A 291 -2.79 4.36 27.43
CA VAL A 291 -2.92 3.02 28.03
C VAL A 291 -1.54 2.42 28.31
N LYS A 292 -1.41 1.75 29.47
CA LYS A 292 -0.12 1.26 29.99
C LYS A 292 0.57 0.21 29.11
N TRP A 293 -0.19 -0.49 28.27
CA TRP A 293 0.33 -1.52 27.36
C TRP A 293 0.82 -0.97 26.02
N SER A 294 0.55 0.31 25.72
CA SER A 294 1.12 1.00 24.57
C SER A 294 2.58 1.40 24.82
N ARG A 295 3.30 1.74 23.76
CA ARG A 295 4.75 1.98 23.80
C ARG A 295 5.09 3.37 23.29
N GLN A 296 5.94 4.06 24.03
CA GLN A 296 6.70 5.20 23.50
C GLN A 296 8.06 4.66 23.07
N LEU A 297 8.33 4.66 21.77
CA LEU A 297 9.49 3.98 21.21
C LEU A 297 10.78 4.79 21.44
N SER A 298 11.88 4.09 21.73
CA SER A 298 13.23 4.67 21.66
C SER A 298 13.66 4.95 20.21
N ASP A 299 14.78 5.64 20.03
CA ASP A 299 15.37 5.84 18.70
C ASP A 299 15.74 4.51 18.02
N GLU A 300 16.25 3.54 18.79
CA GLU A 300 16.60 2.19 18.33
C GLU A 300 15.36 1.38 17.96
N GLU A 301 14.32 1.40 18.81
CA GLU A 301 13.07 0.69 18.56
C GLU A 301 12.32 1.23 17.34
N ALA A 302 12.39 2.54 17.11
CA ALA A 302 11.71 3.18 15.99
C ALA A 302 12.41 2.97 14.64
N LYS A 303 13.74 2.74 14.63
CA LYS A 303 14.58 2.68 13.43
C LYS A 303 14.00 1.84 12.28
N PRO A 304 13.46 0.61 12.50
CA PRO A 304 12.89 -0.21 11.43
C PRO A 304 11.63 0.38 10.79
N PHE A 305 10.92 1.26 11.50
CA PHE A 305 9.66 1.88 11.07
C PHE A 305 9.88 3.27 10.44
N LEU A 306 11.12 3.75 10.37
CA LEU A 306 11.48 5.03 9.74
C LEU A 306 11.88 4.89 8.27
N THR A 307 12.00 3.65 7.78
CA THR A 307 12.35 3.33 6.39
C THR A 307 11.28 2.47 5.75
N LYS A 308 11.34 2.33 4.43
CA LYS A 308 10.42 1.50 3.65
C LYS A 308 10.83 0.02 3.64
N ASP A 309 11.77 -0.37 4.51
CA ASP A 309 12.37 -1.71 4.48
C ASP A 309 11.37 -2.78 4.92
N MET A 310 10.44 -2.45 5.82
CA MET A 310 9.40 -3.39 6.27
C MET A 310 8.51 -3.89 5.13
N ILE A 311 8.36 -3.10 4.06
CA ILE A 311 7.61 -3.47 2.85
C ILE A 311 8.55 -3.87 1.71
N GLY A 312 9.87 -3.95 1.92
CA GLY A 312 10.86 -4.20 0.87
C GLY A 312 10.90 -3.10 -0.20
N GLY A 313 10.52 -1.86 0.14
CA GLY A 313 10.19 -0.82 -0.84
C GLY A 313 11.30 -0.46 -1.80
N GLN A 314 12.58 -0.59 -1.40
CA GLN A 314 13.71 -0.36 -2.29
C GLN A 314 13.74 -1.28 -3.52
N ALA A 315 13.18 -2.49 -3.40
CA ALA A 315 13.24 -3.51 -4.44
C ALA A 315 12.13 -3.38 -5.50
N TRP A 316 11.02 -2.70 -5.21
CA TRP A 316 9.84 -2.72 -6.09
C TRP A 316 9.15 -1.37 -6.30
N LEU A 317 9.43 -0.34 -5.48
CA LEU A 317 8.88 0.98 -5.74
C LEU A 317 9.48 1.54 -7.02
N ARG A 318 8.64 1.66 -8.05
CA ARG A 318 9.02 2.13 -9.38
C ARG A 318 8.71 3.62 -9.56
N PRO A 319 9.56 4.36 -10.30
CA PRO A 319 9.27 5.75 -10.64
C PRO A 319 8.08 5.84 -11.62
N ALA A 320 7.58 7.06 -11.77
CA ALA A 320 6.64 7.37 -12.85
C ALA A 320 7.30 7.13 -14.22
N PRO A 321 6.61 6.53 -15.20
CA PRO A 321 7.09 6.55 -16.57
C PRO A 321 7.15 7.99 -17.10
N THR A 322 8.18 8.28 -17.90
CA THR A 322 8.42 9.57 -18.55
C THR A 322 8.16 9.51 -20.06
N HIS A 323 8.05 8.31 -20.62
CA HIS A 323 7.79 8.06 -22.03
C HIS A 323 6.58 7.14 -22.20
N PHE A 324 5.81 7.35 -23.26
CA PHE A 324 4.58 6.62 -23.53
C PHE A 324 4.53 6.10 -24.97
N LYS A 325 4.07 4.87 -25.14
CA LYS A 325 3.83 4.22 -26.43
C LYS A 325 2.38 3.76 -26.52
N ARG A 326 1.85 3.63 -27.73
CA ARG A 326 0.52 3.03 -27.94
C ARG A 326 0.62 1.51 -27.80
N PRO A 327 -0.27 0.84 -27.04
CA PRO A 327 -0.33 -0.61 -27.02
C PRO A 327 -0.75 -1.17 -28.40
N SER A 328 -0.12 -2.26 -28.85
CA SER A 328 -0.44 -2.93 -30.11
C SER A 328 -1.82 -3.59 -30.12
N TRP A 329 -2.33 -3.94 -28.94
CA TRP A 329 -3.63 -4.58 -28.74
C TRP A 329 -4.81 -3.59 -28.70
N ILE A 330 -4.54 -2.27 -28.72
CA ILE A 330 -5.59 -1.26 -28.95
C ILE A 330 -5.61 -0.91 -30.45
N THR A 331 -6.51 -1.56 -31.18
CA THR A 331 -6.75 -1.22 -32.59
C THR A 331 -7.45 0.14 -32.70
N SER A 332 -7.09 0.92 -33.72
CA SER A 332 -7.72 2.21 -34.02
C SER A 332 -9.10 1.98 -34.65
N ASN A 333 -10.10 1.55 -33.89
CA ASN A 333 -11.47 1.38 -34.40
C ASN A 333 -12.52 1.72 -33.33
N THR A 334 -12.66 3.02 -33.04
CA THR A 334 -13.86 3.56 -32.37
C THR A 334 -14.20 4.96 -32.88
N VAL A 335 -14.23 5.12 -34.21
CA VAL A 335 -15.05 6.16 -34.86
C VAL A 335 -15.83 5.48 -35.99
N GLY A 336 -16.79 4.67 -35.58
CA GLY A 336 -17.78 4.05 -36.47
C GLY A 336 -19.16 4.37 -35.94
N GLY A 337 -19.53 5.65 -35.95
CA GLY A 337 -20.92 6.04 -35.81
C GLY A 337 -21.68 5.51 -37.01
N ASN A 338 -22.45 4.44 -36.81
CA ASN A 338 -23.49 4.04 -37.74
C ASN A 338 -24.83 4.54 -37.18
N LYS A 339 -25.38 5.48 -37.97
CA LYS A 339 -26.75 5.99 -38.09
C LYS A 339 -27.82 5.54 -37.12
#